data_AF-A0A352JXA9-F1
#
_entry.id   AF-A0A352JXA9-F1
#
_cell.length_a   1.000
_cell.length_b   1.000
_cell.length_c   1.000
_cell.angle_alpha   90.00
_cell.angle_beta   90.00
_cell.angle_gamma   90.00
#
_symmetry.space_group_name_H-M   'P 1'
#
loop_
_entity.id
_entity.type
_entity.pdbx_description
1 polymer ?
#
loop_
_entity_poly.entity_id
_entity_poly.type
_entity_poly.pdbx_seq_one_letter_code
_entity_poly.pdbx_strand_id
1 'polypeptide(L)'
;MHGSLDHYRSAKMDVKKKLKNKKVKIISDGGIKFSGDIIKALAAGADAIMMGSIFAGTEESPGKKYKYKNKYYKQYRGMGSIGAMSAGSSNR
;
A
#
# COMPACT_ATOMS: atom_id res chain seq x y z
N MET A 1 -8.19 -3.60 17.89
CA MET A 1 -7.84 -3.00 16.57
C MET A 1 -6.53 -2.19 16.59
N HIS A 2 -5.60 -2.40 17.53
CA HIS A 2 -4.33 -1.65 17.61
C HIS A 2 -3.11 -2.39 16.98
N GLY A 3 -3.12 -3.73 16.99
CA GLY A 3 -1.90 -4.50 16.69
C GLY A 3 -1.36 -4.45 15.25
N SER A 4 -2.19 -4.25 14.21
CA SER A 4 -1.65 -4.27 12.84
C SER A 4 -0.78 -3.06 12.52
N LEU A 5 -1.07 -1.90 13.13
CA LEU A 5 -0.30 -0.68 12.87
C LEU A 5 1.08 -0.71 13.53
N ASP A 6 1.19 -1.37 14.68
CA ASP A 6 2.42 -1.46 15.46
C ASP A 6 3.50 -2.24 14.70
N HIS A 7 3.12 -3.32 14.00
CA HIS A 7 4.04 -4.09 13.16
C HIS A 7 4.60 -3.29 11.98
N TYR A 8 3.78 -2.48 11.30
CA TYR A 8 4.27 -1.62 10.21
C TYR A 8 5.16 -0.50 10.73
N ARG A 9 4.87 0.02 11.93
CA ARG A 9 5.69 1.04 12.57
C ARG A 9 7.06 0.48 12.97
N SER A 10 7.11 -0.69 13.63
CA SER A 10 8.38 -1.31 14.03
C SER A 10 9.25 -1.63 12.82
N ALA A 11 8.68 -2.20 11.77
CA ALA A 11 9.41 -2.52 10.54
C ALA A 11 10.10 -1.30 9.92
N LYS A 12 9.42 -0.14 9.85
CA LYS A 12 9.99 1.11 9.32
C LYS A 12 11.14 1.62 10.19
N MET A 13 10.95 1.62 11.50
CA MET A 13 11.96 2.06 12.47
C MET A 13 13.22 1.18 12.42
N ASP A 14 13.05 -0.14 12.29
CA ASP A 14 14.15 -1.09 12.21
C ASP A 14 14.97 -0.90 10.93
N VAL A 15 14.30 -0.73 9.79
CA VAL A 15 14.96 -0.42 8.51
C VAL A 15 15.69 0.91 8.60
N LYS A 16 15.07 1.96 9.14
CA LYS A 16 15.70 3.28 9.31
C LYS A 16 16.95 3.20 10.18
N LYS A 17 16.89 2.45 11.29
CA LYS A 17 18.02 2.22 12.19
C LYS A 17 19.17 1.49 11.48
N LYS A 18 18.88 0.47 10.67
CA LYS A 18 19.88 -0.26 9.87
C LYS A 18 20.52 0.58 8.76
N LEU A 19 19.78 1.54 8.22
CA LEU A 19 20.25 2.47 7.19
C LEU A 19 20.88 3.74 7.78
N LYS A 20 21.07 3.82 9.11
CA LYS A 20 21.72 4.96 9.75
C LYS A 20 23.10 5.17 9.11
N ASN A 21 23.38 6.43 8.73
CA ASN A 21 24.59 6.86 8.01
C ASN A 21 24.69 6.45 6.53
N LYS A 22 23.66 5.83 5.95
CA LYS A 22 23.56 5.62 4.50
C LYS A 22 22.70 6.71 3.86
N LYS A 23 23.10 7.18 2.68
CA LYS A 23 22.29 8.10 1.86
C LYS A 23 21.26 7.33 1.02
N VAL A 24 20.36 6.60 1.69
CA VAL A 24 19.31 5.80 1.06
C VAL A 24 17.95 6.31 1.51
N LYS A 25 17.03 6.46 0.56
CA LYS A 25 15.64 6.87 0.78
C LYS A 25 14.76 5.65 1.05
N ILE A 26 13.78 5.80 1.94
CA ILE A 26 12.87 4.72 2.34
C ILE A 26 11.47 5.01 1.83
N ILE A 27 10.90 4.06 1.10
CA ILE A 27 9.48 4.06 0.71
C ILE A 27 8.73 3.11 1.62
N SER A 28 7.72 3.61 2.32
CA SER A 28 6.79 2.76 3.06
C SER A 28 5.71 2.26 2.11
N ASP A 29 5.65 0.96 1.85
CA ASP A 29 4.61 0.34 1.03
C ASP A 29 3.58 -0.41 1.90
N GLY A 30 2.30 -0.17 1.62
CA GLY A 30 1.18 -0.86 2.27
C GLY A 30 0.80 -0.36 3.67
N GLY A 31 -0.33 -0.88 4.17
CA GLY A 31 -0.83 -0.62 5.53
C GLY A 31 -1.51 0.73 5.76
N ILE A 32 -1.64 1.57 4.73
CA ILE A 32 -2.31 2.89 4.82
C ILE A 32 -3.80 2.74 4.57
N LYS A 33 -4.62 3.10 5.57
CA LYS A 33 -6.09 3.14 5.44
C LYS A 33 -6.64 4.55 5.55
N PHE A 34 -6.01 5.38 6.38
CA PHE A 34 -6.42 6.75 6.63
C PHE A 34 -5.24 7.72 6.51
N SER A 35 -5.53 9.01 6.36
CA SER A 35 -4.51 10.07 6.29
C SER A 35 -3.61 10.10 7.53
N GLY A 36 -4.12 9.73 8.71
CA GLY A 36 -3.32 9.60 9.92
C GLY A 36 -2.20 8.55 9.81
N ASP A 37 -2.38 7.50 9.01
CA ASP A 37 -1.37 6.46 8.80
C ASP A 37 -0.21 6.97 7.93
N ILE A 38 -0.49 7.90 7.01
CA ILE A 38 0.51 8.60 6.19
C ILE A 38 1.45 9.37 7.13
N ILE A 39 0.88 10.19 8.01
CA ILE A 39 1.65 11.00 8.96
C ILE A 39 2.50 10.10 9.88
N LYS A 40 1.92 9.02 10.39
CA LYS A 40 2.64 8.05 11.23
C LYS A 40 3.80 7.37 10.48
N ALA A 41 3.64 7.08 9.19
CA ALA A 41 4.69 6.46 8.39
C ALA A 41 5.86 7.42 8.13
N LEU A 42 5.58 8.68 7.82
CA LEU A 42 6.60 9.72 7.64
C LEU A 42 7.33 9.98 8.96
N ALA A 43 6.60 10.12 10.07
CA ALA A 43 7.17 10.29 11.40
C ALA A 43 8.05 9.10 11.84
N ALA A 44 7.73 7.88 11.38
CA ALA A 44 8.54 6.69 11.59
C ALA A 44 9.80 6.60 10.68
N GLY A 45 10.05 7.62 9.85
CA GLY A 45 11.29 7.76 9.08
C GLY A 45 11.20 7.35 7.61
N ALA A 46 10.00 7.17 7.06
CA ALA A 46 9.82 7.04 5.62
C ALA A 46 10.01 8.39 4.90
N ASP A 47 10.65 8.37 3.73
CA ASP A 47 10.80 9.55 2.87
C ASP A 47 9.62 9.70 1.89
N ALA A 48 8.98 8.58 1.53
CA ALA A 48 7.79 8.54 0.68
C ALA A 48 6.91 7.34 1.04
N ILE A 49 5.70 7.31 0.49
CA ILE A 49 4.71 6.27 0.74
C ILE A 49 4.13 5.75 -0.57
N MET A 50 4.04 4.43 -0.71
CA MET A 50 3.34 3.76 -1.80
C MET A 50 1.97 3.28 -1.31
N MET A 51 0.92 3.62 -2.07
CA MET A 51 -0.47 3.33 -1.71
C MET A 51 -1.20 2.74 -2.91
N GLY A 52 -1.61 1.48 -2.84
CA GLY A 52 -2.43 0.85 -3.89
C GLY A 52 -3.93 1.05 -3.66
N SER A 53 -4.43 0.58 -2.52
CA SER A 53 -5.87 0.51 -2.23
C SER A 53 -6.57 1.86 -2.17
N ILE A 54 -5.88 2.92 -1.73
CA ILE A 54 -6.41 4.28 -1.68
C ILE A 54 -6.72 4.80 -3.10
N PHE A 55 -5.88 4.47 -4.08
CA PHE A 55 -6.03 4.94 -5.46
C PHE A 55 -6.87 4.01 -6.34
N ALA A 56 -7.12 2.77 -5.92
CA ALA A 56 -7.77 1.77 -6.76
C ALA A 56 -9.22 2.09 -7.17
N GLY A 57 -9.86 3.05 -6.50
CA GLY A 57 -11.22 3.51 -6.82
C GLY A 57 -11.29 4.77 -7.68
N THR A 58 -10.16 5.45 -7.96
CA THR A 58 -10.16 6.74 -8.67
C THR A 58 -10.48 6.57 -10.14
N GLU A 59 -10.70 7.66 -10.88
CA GLU A 59 -11.05 7.58 -12.31
C GLU A 59 -9.89 7.09 -13.17
N GLU A 60 -8.69 7.52 -12.83
CA GLU A 60 -7.41 7.27 -13.49
C GLU A 60 -6.92 5.82 -13.31
N SER A 61 -7.35 5.16 -12.22
CA SER A 61 -6.97 3.77 -11.96
C SER A 61 -7.50 2.83 -13.06
N PRO A 62 -6.75 1.77 -13.44
CA PRO A 62 -7.19 0.85 -14.48
C PRO A 62 -8.43 0.05 -14.06
N GLY A 63 -9.18 -0.44 -15.04
CA GLY A 63 -10.40 -1.23 -14.83
C GLY A 63 -11.70 -0.43 -14.94
N LYS A 64 -12.78 -1.14 -15.32
CA LYS A 64 -14.09 -0.52 -15.54
C LYS A 64 -14.83 -0.35 -14.20
N LYS A 65 -15.48 0.80 -14.02
CA LYS A 65 -16.45 1.00 -12.93
C LYS A 65 -17.66 0.08 -13.18
N TYR A 66 -18.15 -0.59 -12.15
CA TYR A 66 -19.39 -1.37 -12.20
C TYR A 66 -20.33 -0.95 -11.07
N LYS A 67 -21.63 -1.09 -11.31
CA LYS A 67 -22.67 -0.73 -10.33
C LYS A 67 -23.05 -1.98 -9.53
N TYR A 68 -23.02 -1.88 -8.21
CA TYR A 68 -23.48 -2.92 -7.29
C TYR A 68 -24.24 -2.26 -6.14
N LYS A 69 -25.48 -2.72 -5.85
CA LYS A 69 -26.34 -2.15 -4.80
C LYS A 69 -26.38 -0.60 -4.84
N ASN A 70 -26.61 -0.03 -6.03
CA ASN A 70 -26.63 1.41 -6.30
C ASN A 70 -25.35 2.20 -5.97
N LYS A 71 -24.21 1.54 -5.78
CA LYS A 71 -22.90 2.17 -5.62
C LYS A 71 -21.98 1.76 -6.76
N TYR A 72 -21.06 2.65 -7.12
CA TYR A 72 -20.02 2.36 -8.11
C TYR A 72 -18.77 1.81 -7.43
N TYR A 73 -18.18 0.79 -8.04
CA TYR A 73 -16.99 0.12 -7.56
C TYR A 73 -15.99 -0.07 -8.71
N LYS A 74 -14.70 -0.12 -8.38
CA LYS A 74 -13.64 -0.66 -9.24
C LYS A 74 -13.03 -1.88 -8.56
N GLN A 75 -12.70 -2.89 -9.35
CA GLN A 75 -12.10 -4.11 -8.82
C GLN A 75 -10.62 -3.87 -8.49
N TYR A 76 -10.25 -4.13 -7.25
CA TYR A 76 -8.86 -4.12 -6.79
C TYR A 76 -8.45 -5.52 -6.37
N ARG A 77 -7.25 -5.95 -6.76
CA ARG A 77 -6.68 -7.24 -6.35
C ARG A 77 -5.21 -7.06 -6.00
N GLY A 78 -4.77 -7.70 -4.92
CA GLY A 78 -3.36 -7.74 -4.57
C GLY A 78 -2.58 -8.65 -5.52
N MET A 79 -1.30 -8.35 -5.75
CA MET A 79 -0.47 -9.12 -6.69
C MET A 79 -0.26 -10.58 -6.27
N GLY A 80 -0.39 -10.90 -4.98
CA GLY A 80 -0.38 -12.29 -4.47
C GLY A 80 -1.75 -12.98 -4.50
N SER A 81 -2.79 -12.38 -5.07
CA SER A 81 -4.10 -13.03 -5.21
C SER A 81 -4.10 -14.01 -6.40
N ILE A 82 -4.90 -15.07 -6.31
CA ILE A 82 -5.04 -16.08 -7.38
C ILE A 82 -5.32 -15.41 -8.72
N GLY A 83 -6.28 -14.50 -8.77
CA GLY A 83 -6.65 -13.80 -10.02
C GLY A 83 -5.56 -12.87 -10.58
N ALA A 84 -4.61 -12.41 -9.77
CA ALA A 84 -3.45 -11.65 -10.26
C ALA A 84 -2.32 -12.59 -10.72
N MET A 85 -2.05 -13.64 -9.93
CA MET A 85 -1.00 -14.62 -10.23
C MET A 85 -1.30 -15.41 -11.51
N SER A 86 -2.55 -15.85 -11.71
CA SER A 86 -2.96 -16.55 -12.95
C SER A 86 -2.88 -15.67 -14.19
N ALA A 87 -3.06 -14.36 -14.05
CA ALA A 87 -2.91 -13.42 -15.18
C ALA A 87 -1.42 -13.15 -15.50
N GLY A 88 -0.55 -13.11 -14.49
CA GLY A 88 0.89 -12.88 -14.65
C GLY A 88 1.69 -14.13 -15.00
N SER A 89 1.19 -15.34 -14.69
CA SER A 89 1.85 -16.61 -15.06
C SER A 89 1.81 -16.90 -16.55
N SER A 90 0.93 -16.24 -17.30
CA SER A 90 0.83 -16.40 -18.76
C SER A 90 1.90 -15.62 -19.54
N ASN A 91 2.71 -14.79 -18.89
CA ASN A 91 3.75 -13.96 -19.52
C ASN A 91 5.13 -14.15 -18.85
N ARG A 92 5.41 -15.38 -18.39
CA ARG A 92 6.72 -15.80 -17.91
C ARG A 92 7.26 -16.89 -18.82
#